data_AF-A0AA36JRT9-F1
#
_entry.id   AF-A0AA36JRT9-F1
#
_cell.length_a   1.000
_cell.length_b   1.000
_cell.length_c   1.000
_cell.angle_alpha   90.00
_cell.angle_beta   90.00
_cell.angle_gamma   90.00
#
_symmetry.space_group_name_H-M   'P 1'
#
loop_
_entity.id
_entity.type
_entity.pdbx_description
1 polymer ?
#
loop_
_entity_poly.entity_id
_entity_poly.type
_entity_poly.pdbx_seq_one_letter_code
_entity_poly.pdbx_strand_id
1 'polypeptide(L)'
;MGNDQCRCLRDDDSNKEFYIAALPVCGGVTTKEDEIYRERLLRVILRVQRHWRVVSARKKFVRKAEMSYTGATANKQTHLLHWQAKYIIANNLPANDAHWDSEDPAWVGKASMSKRHRFLIRRNLHWRWFNALIFGMMDDQEMVYPASKCCHDAVSEIKMMKEAALTWVKGVREAEGWSHNVGLFFHVYGHNSVNSLHLHVVDMDFVGPSFHAQKFKNLPMDDVLSVLEQEASALKSSDQLATLNSMPAIEETVDLKIETVKACPEINTAQLYRFARQNFRELGGVRALRDQLLRQGFLKEGTPKLTTSNKPFNVFARLAYQDTVGRALISSETSYSKQMLVMRSGSKTLD
;
A
#
# COMPACT_ATOMS: atom_id res chain seq x y z
N MET A 1 -11.00 26.67 -7.10
CA MET A 1 -11.30 27.64 -6.02
C MET A 1 -11.58 26.83 -4.76
N GLY A 2 -11.02 27.23 -3.61
CA GLY A 2 -11.15 26.53 -2.32
C GLY A 2 -9.89 25.77 -1.90
N ASN A 3 -8.81 26.50 -1.59
CA ASN A 3 -7.58 25.94 -1.02
C ASN A 3 -7.77 25.88 0.51
N ASP A 4 -8.56 24.91 0.99
CA ASP A 4 -8.83 24.78 2.42
C ASP A 4 -7.60 24.21 3.13
N GLN A 5 -6.98 25.13 3.88
CA GLN A 5 -5.93 24.86 4.83
C GLN A 5 -6.44 23.85 5.87
N CYS A 6 -6.05 22.59 5.69
CA CYS A 6 -6.05 21.62 6.76
C CYS A 6 -5.07 22.14 7.83
N ARG A 7 -5.59 22.84 8.85
CA ARG A 7 -4.85 23.16 10.08
C ARG A 7 -4.56 21.85 10.78
N CYS A 8 -3.48 21.19 10.37
CA CYS A 8 -2.83 20.20 11.20
C CYS A 8 -2.47 20.88 12.52
N LEU A 9 -2.90 20.27 13.61
CA LEU A 9 -2.50 20.57 14.99
C LEU A 9 -1.00 20.94 15.00
N ARG A 10 -0.68 22.13 15.51
CA ARG A 10 0.70 22.49 15.83
C ARG A 10 1.12 21.54 16.95
N ASP A 11 1.83 20.48 16.57
CA ASP A 11 2.55 19.64 17.52
C ASP A 11 3.53 20.56 18.23
N ASP A 12 3.37 20.67 19.55
CA ASP A 12 4.27 21.42 20.43
C ASP A 12 5.62 20.68 20.44
N ASP A 13 6.49 21.10 19.53
CA ASP A 13 7.80 20.49 19.24
C ASP A 13 8.82 20.91 20.31
N SER A 14 8.48 20.69 21.58
CA SER A 14 9.44 20.74 22.69
C SER A 14 10.36 19.52 22.61
N ASN A 15 11.15 19.47 21.53
CA ASN A 15 12.34 18.66 21.44
C ASN A 15 13.26 19.07 22.60
N LYS A 16 13.16 18.34 23.72
CA LYS A 16 14.26 18.25 24.66
C LYS A 16 15.38 17.52 23.92
N GLU A 17 16.18 18.28 23.17
CA GLU A 17 17.42 17.80 22.60
C GLU A 17 18.32 17.39 23.76
N PHE A 18 18.40 16.08 24.00
CA PHE A 18 19.45 15.52 24.84
C PHE A 18 20.76 15.68 24.07
N TYR A 19 21.39 16.84 24.21
CA TYR A 19 22.80 16.99 23.92
C TYR A 19 23.54 16.12 24.92
N ILE A 20 24.17 15.05 24.45
CA ILE A 20 25.27 14.44 25.19
C ILE A 20 26.30 15.55 25.26
N ALA A 21 26.41 16.21 26.42
CA ALA A 21 27.33 17.30 26.64
C ALA A 21 28.71 16.84 26.16
N ALA A 22 29.29 17.59 25.21
CA ALA A 22 30.64 17.33 24.75
C ALA A 22 31.54 17.28 25.98
N LEU A 23 32.26 16.17 26.16
CA LEU A 23 33.20 16.03 27.25
C LEU A 23 34.19 17.21 27.20
N PRO A 24 34.42 17.92 28.32
CA PRO A 24 35.30 19.08 28.34
C PRO A 24 36.70 18.66 27.89
N VAL A 25 37.21 19.34 26.86
CA VAL A 25 38.57 19.15 26.36
C VAL A 25 39.51 19.89 27.32
N CYS A 26 39.97 19.21 28.36
CA CYS A 26 41.06 19.73 29.19
C CYS A 26 42.34 19.78 28.34
N GLY A 27 42.99 20.95 28.27
CA GLY A 27 44.09 21.29 27.36
C GLY A 27 45.45 20.64 27.66
N GLY A 28 45.49 19.32 27.81
CA GLY A 28 46.74 18.55 27.84
C GLY A 28 47.27 18.27 26.44
N VAL A 29 48.60 18.11 26.32
CA VAL A 29 49.28 17.67 25.08
C VAL A 29 48.63 16.36 24.63
N THR A 30 47.97 16.38 23.47
CA THR A 30 47.27 15.21 22.92
C THR A 30 48.28 14.31 22.24
N THR A 31 48.33 13.05 22.64
CA THR A 31 49.13 12.04 21.94
C THR A 31 48.38 11.59 20.68
N LYS A 32 49.09 11.03 19.70
CA LYS A 32 48.47 10.42 18.51
C LYS A 32 47.49 9.29 18.87
N GLU A 33 47.72 8.61 19.99
CA GLU A 33 46.82 7.58 20.53
C GLU A 33 45.51 8.17 21.04
N ASP A 34 45.55 9.35 21.68
CA ASP A 34 44.35 10.07 22.12
C ASP A 34 43.46 10.50 20.95
N GLU A 35 44.06 10.89 19.83
CA GLU A 35 43.33 11.26 18.62
C GLU A 35 42.58 10.05 18.03
N ILE A 36 43.26 8.91 17.93
CA ILE A 36 42.65 7.64 17.47
C ILE A 36 41.52 7.20 18.40
N TYR A 37 41.71 7.32 19.72
CA TYR A 37 40.68 6.97 20.70
C TYR A 37 39.45 7.89 20.57
N ARG A 38 39.66 9.20 20.46
CA ARG A 38 38.57 10.19 20.26
C ARG A 38 37.78 9.91 18.99
N GLU A 39 38.45 9.59 17.89
CA GLU A 39 37.78 9.26 16.63
C GLU A 39 36.91 8.00 16.77
N ARG A 40 37.44 6.94 17.41
CA ARG A 40 36.68 5.71 17.68
C ARG A 40 35.48 5.97 18.56
N LEU A 41 35.65 6.74 19.64
CA LEU A 41 34.58 7.11 20.56
C LEU A 41 33.48 7.91 19.84
N LEU A 42 33.85 8.88 19.02
CA LEU A 42 32.91 9.68 18.23
C LEU A 42 32.09 8.79 17.26
N ARG A 43 32.74 7.84 16.58
CA ARG A 43 32.04 6.87 15.71
C ARG A 43 31.03 6.03 16.49
N VAL A 44 31.36 5.61 17.72
CA VAL A 44 30.44 4.87 18.59
C VAL A 44 29.27 5.75 19.02
N ILE A 45 29.52 6.98 19.47
CA ILE A 45 28.47 7.94 19.88
C ILE A 45 27.50 8.21 18.72
N LEU A 46 28.01 8.48 17.51
CA LEU A 46 27.18 8.70 16.34
C LEU A 46 26.34 7.47 15.97
N ARG A 47 26.89 6.25 16.11
CA ARG A 47 26.13 5.00 15.91
C ARG A 47 25.01 4.86 16.94
N VAL A 48 25.28 5.11 18.22
CA VAL A 48 24.29 5.05 19.31
C VAL A 48 23.21 6.10 19.11
N GLN A 49 23.57 7.36 18.82
CA GLN A 49 22.61 8.43 18.54
C GLN A 49 21.73 8.11 17.32
N ARG A 50 22.31 7.60 16.23
CA ARG A 50 21.55 7.16 15.05
C ARG A 50 20.58 6.05 15.41
N HIS A 51 21.03 5.05 16.17
CA HIS A 51 20.17 3.96 16.62
C HIS A 51 19.03 4.47 17.51
N TRP A 52 19.33 5.34 18.47
CA TRP A 52 18.35 5.94 19.37
C TRP A 52 17.30 6.75 18.61
N ARG A 53 17.71 7.59 17.65
CA ARG A 53 16.79 8.36 16.80
C ARG A 53 15.88 7.44 15.99
N VAL A 54 16.41 6.36 15.42
CA VAL A 54 15.61 5.35 14.70
C VAL A 54 14.61 4.66 15.64
N VAL A 55 15.03 4.24 16.84
CA VAL A 55 14.15 3.61 17.83
C VAL A 55 13.07 4.58 18.31
N SER A 56 13.42 5.84 18.61
CA SER A 56 12.49 6.86 19.07
C SER A 56 11.49 7.24 17.99
N ALA A 57 11.96 7.43 16.75
CA ALA A 57 11.10 7.66 15.60
C ALA A 57 10.16 6.47 15.36
N ARG A 58 10.66 5.23 15.49
CA ARG A 58 9.82 4.02 15.44
C ARG A 58 8.77 4.00 16.55
N LYS A 59 9.12 4.33 17.80
CA LYS A 59 8.14 4.41 18.90
C LYS A 59 7.07 5.49 18.67
N LYS A 60 7.47 6.70 18.26
CA LYS A 60 6.52 7.79 17.91
C LYS A 60 5.63 7.35 16.76
N PHE A 61 6.20 6.66 15.77
CA PHE A 61 5.47 6.12 14.63
C PHE A 61 4.52 4.98 15.01
N VAL A 62 4.91 4.04 15.88
CA VAL A 62 4.05 2.98 16.40
C VAL A 62 2.89 3.59 17.17
N ARG A 63 3.13 4.55 18.07
CA ARG A 63 2.04 5.25 18.77
C ARG A 63 1.10 6.00 17.84
N LYS A 64 1.63 6.69 16.82
CA LYS A 64 0.81 7.38 15.82
C LYS A 64 0.05 6.40 14.93
N ALA A 65 0.70 5.29 14.55
CA ALA A 65 0.09 4.19 13.81
C ALA A 65 -1.02 3.58 14.64
N GLU A 66 -0.75 3.19 15.89
CA GLU A 66 -1.74 2.78 16.89
C GLU A 66 -2.88 3.78 16.92
N MET A 67 -2.68 5.07 17.18
CA MET A 67 -3.76 6.07 17.19
C MET A 67 -4.54 6.21 15.87
N SER A 68 -3.89 6.03 14.71
CA SER A 68 -4.57 6.01 13.41
C SER A 68 -5.26 4.67 13.08
N TYR A 69 -4.84 3.62 13.76
CA TYR A 69 -5.26 2.23 13.61
C TYR A 69 -6.16 1.79 14.79
N THR A 70 -6.37 2.66 15.79
CA THR A 70 -6.83 2.27 17.12
C THR A 70 -8.31 1.97 17.12
N GLY A 71 -8.61 0.81 17.70
CA GLY A 71 -9.93 0.41 18.17
C GLY A 71 -10.79 -0.20 17.08
N ALA A 72 -11.37 0.66 16.24
CA ALA A 72 -12.41 0.22 15.30
C ALA A 72 -11.86 -0.70 14.20
N THR A 73 -10.66 -0.44 13.67
CA THR A 73 -10.12 -1.19 12.53
C THR A 73 -9.32 -2.43 12.92
N ALA A 74 -8.60 -2.40 14.05
CA ALA A 74 -7.79 -3.52 14.51
C ALA A 74 -8.63 -4.78 14.80
N ASN A 75 -9.75 -4.62 15.52
CA ASN A 75 -10.69 -5.71 15.78
C ASN A 75 -11.28 -6.24 14.47
N LYS A 76 -11.58 -5.35 13.51
CA LYS A 76 -12.14 -5.73 12.22
C LYS A 76 -11.19 -6.54 11.35
N GLN A 77 -9.87 -6.37 11.50
CA GLN A 77 -8.91 -7.18 10.75
C GLN A 77 -9.02 -8.68 11.10
N THR A 78 -9.49 -9.02 12.30
CA THR A 78 -9.59 -10.43 12.73
C THR A 78 -10.50 -11.26 11.81
N HIS A 79 -11.53 -10.62 11.23
CA HIS A 79 -12.46 -11.26 10.30
C HIS A 79 -11.84 -11.61 8.94
N LEU A 80 -10.63 -11.12 8.61
CA LEU A 80 -9.88 -11.62 7.46
C LEU A 80 -9.30 -13.03 7.71
N LEU A 81 -9.27 -13.53 8.95
CA LEU A 81 -8.71 -14.84 9.29
C LEU A 81 -7.27 -15.00 8.77
N HIS A 82 -6.98 -16.08 8.04
CA HIS A 82 -5.66 -16.33 7.45
C HIS A 82 -5.27 -15.32 6.37
N TRP A 83 -6.23 -14.61 5.76
CA TRP A 83 -5.96 -13.56 4.77
C TRP A 83 -5.23 -12.35 5.38
N GLN A 84 -5.23 -12.20 6.70
CA GLN A 84 -4.42 -11.21 7.43
C GLN A 84 -2.91 -11.39 7.24
N ALA A 85 -2.42 -12.47 6.64
CA ALA A 85 -1.03 -12.53 6.22
C ALA A 85 -0.74 -11.62 5.01
N LYS A 86 -1.75 -11.39 4.16
CA LYS A 86 -1.57 -10.81 2.82
C LYS A 86 -2.34 -9.51 2.58
N TYR A 87 -3.52 -9.38 3.18
CA TYR A 87 -4.42 -8.23 2.97
C TYR A 87 -4.81 -7.51 4.26
N ILE A 88 -5.09 -6.22 4.14
CA ILE A 88 -5.59 -5.36 5.22
C ILE A 88 -6.89 -4.73 4.75
N ILE A 89 -7.84 -4.53 5.65
CA ILE A 89 -9.00 -3.68 5.43
C ILE A 89 -8.69 -2.27 5.91
N ALA A 90 -8.84 -1.29 5.03
CA ALA A 90 -8.79 0.12 5.37
C ALA A 90 -10.18 0.75 5.28
N ASN A 91 -10.43 1.72 6.16
CA ASN A 91 -11.62 2.56 6.12
C ASN A 91 -11.35 3.82 5.30
N ASN A 92 -12.42 4.47 4.87
CA ASN A 92 -12.33 5.84 4.38
C ASN A 92 -12.10 6.80 5.56
N LEU A 93 -11.90 8.09 5.27
CA LEU A 93 -11.91 9.11 6.31
C LEU A 93 -13.29 9.14 6.98
N PRO A 94 -13.38 9.30 8.33
CA PRO A 94 -14.66 9.33 9.02
C PRO A 94 -15.65 10.34 8.45
N ALA A 95 -15.17 11.51 8.01
CA ALA A 95 -16.00 12.51 7.36
C ALA A 95 -16.59 12.04 6.02
N ASN A 96 -15.84 11.26 5.23
CA ASN A 96 -16.34 10.69 3.99
C ASN A 96 -17.38 9.59 4.24
N ASP A 97 -17.18 8.78 5.29
CA ASP A 97 -18.16 7.77 5.73
C ASP A 97 -19.45 8.43 6.27
N ALA A 98 -19.34 9.55 6.98
CA ALA A 98 -20.49 10.26 7.54
C ALA A 98 -21.40 10.94 6.50
N HIS A 99 -20.86 11.23 5.30
CA HIS A 99 -21.58 11.91 4.20
C HIS A 99 -21.82 10.99 3.00
N TRP A 100 -21.85 9.68 3.20
CA TRP A 100 -21.98 8.70 2.12
C TRP A 100 -23.25 8.91 1.26
N ASP A 101 -24.35 9.37 1.87
CA ASP A 101 -25.66 9.64 1.29
C ASP A 101 -25.88 11.12 0.95
N SER A 102 -24.87 11.98 1.15
CA SER A 102 -24.98 13.41 0.89
C SER A 102 -25.09 13.72 -0.60
N GLU A 103 -26.11 14.49 -0.98
CA GLU A 103 -26.29 15.03 -2.33
C GLU A 103 -25.53 16.36 -2.56
N ASP A 104 -24.99 16.97 -1.51
CA ASP A 104 -24.17 18.19 -1.62
C ASP A 104 -22.98 17.97 -2.59
N PRO A 105 -22.85 18.80 -3.65
CA PRO A 105 -21.76 18.71 -4.62
C PRO A 105 -20.34 18.70 -4.01
N ALA A 106 -20.14 19.25 -2.80
CA ALA A 106 -18.86 19.20 -2.10
C ALA A 106 -18.45 17.77 -1.66
N TRP A 107 -19.43 16.87 -1.52
CA TRP A 107 -19.26 15.49 -1.10
C TRP A 107 -19.38 14.48 -2.24
N VAL A 108 -20.15 14.80 -3.29
CA VAL A 108 -20.34 13.90 -4.44
C VAL A 108 -19.00 13.60 -5.12
N GLY A 109 -18.64 12.33 -5.16
CA GLY A 109 -17.36 11.85 -5.72
C GLY A 109 -16.17 11.90 -4.75
N LYS A 110 -16.36 12.41 -3.53
CA LYS A 110 -15.37 12.40 -2.43
C LYS A 110 -15.79 11.50 -1.27
N ALA A 111 -17.08 11.51 -0.92
CA ALA A 111 -17.64 10.68 0.13
C ALA A 111 -17.54 9.19 -0.18
N SER A 112 -17.82 8.37 0.82
CA SER A 112 -17.90 6.93 0.64
C SER A 112 -18.99 6.57 -0.37
N MET A 113 -18.76 5.54 -1.18
CA MET A 113 -19.69 5.15 -2.25
C MET A 113 -20.98 4.51 -1.70
N SER A 114 -20.95 4.01 -0.48
CA SER A 114 -22.10 3.43 0.19
C SER A 114 -21.98 3.65 1.70
N LYS A 115 -23.06 3.38 2.43
CA LYS A 115 -23.09 3.37 3.90
C LYS A 115 -21.96 2.53 4.49
N ARG A 116 -21.58 1.46 3.78
CA ARG A 116 -20.49 0.57 4.16
C ARG A 116 -19.55 0.39 2.97
N HIS A 117 -18.54 1.25 2.95
CA HIS A 117 -17.51 1.24 1.93
C HIS A 117 -16.15 1.03 2.59
N ARG A 118 -15.44 -0.03 2.18
CA ARG A 118 -14.11 -0.37 2.68
C ARG A 118 -13.15 -0.64 1.54
N PHE A 119 -11.86 -0.64 1.87
CA PHE A 119 -10.80 -0.93 0.92
C PHE A 119 -10.06 -2.18 1.37
N LEU A 120 -10.01 -3.22 0.52
CA LEU A 120 -9.07 -4.31 0.70
C LEU A 120 -7.75 -3.91 0.01
N ILE A 121 -6.69 -3.77 0.79
CA ILE A 121 -5.35 -3.40 0.33
C ILE A 121 -4.37 -4.54 0.56
N ARG A 122 -3.30 -4.57 -0.25
CA ARG A 122 -2.26 -5.60 -0.16
C ARG A 122 -1.09 -5.15 0.71
N ARG A 123 -0.54 -6.06 1.51
CA ARG A 123 0.70 -5.83 2.28
C ARG A 123 1.95 -5.80 1.43
N ASN A 124 2.02 -6.65 0.42
CA ASN A 124 3.15 -6.70 -0.49
C ASN A 124 3.17 -5.43 -1.36
N LEU A 125 4.20 -4.62 -1.16
CA LEU A 125 4.42 -3.35 -1.85
C LEU A 125 5.15 -3.48 -3.19
N HIS A 126 5.27 -4.68 -3.75
CA HIS A 126 5.89 -4.85 -5.06
C HIS A 126 5.07 -4.12 -6.14
N TRP A 127 5.73 -3.31 -6.95
CA TRP A 127 5.07 -2.40 -7.90
C TRP A 127 4.26 -3.13 -8.98
N ARG A 128 4.63 -4.36 -9.37
CA ARG A 128 3.80 -5.20 -10.26
C ARG A 128 2.33 -5.36 -9.79
N TRP A 129 2.09 -5.16 -8.49
CA TRP A 129 0.76 -5.22 -7.88
C TRP A 129 0.16 -3.84 -7.63
N PHE A 130 0.72 -2.78 -8.21
CA PHE A 130 0.35 -1.39 -7.96
C PHE A 130 -1.06 -1.03 -8.43
N ASN A 131 -1.53 -1.62 -9.54
CA ASN A 131 -2.87 -1.36 -10.06
C ASN A 131 -3.36 -2.53 -10.91
N ALA A 132 -4.67 -2.77 -10.93
CA ALA A 132 -5.27 -3.82 -11.73
C ALA A 132 -4.97 -3.69 -13.23
N LEU A 133 -4.70 -2.48 -13.76
CA LEU A 133 -4.35 -2.29 -15.18
C LEU A 133 -3.18 -3.16 -15.63
N ILE A 134 -2.18 -3.34 -14.77
CA ILE A 134 -0.90 -3.98 -15.12
C ILE A 134 -0.79 -5.42 -14.64
N PHE A 135 -1.83 -5.95 -14.00
CA PHE A 135 -1.79 -7.32 -13.51
C PHE A 135 -1.53 -8.29 -14.65
N GLY A 136 -0.57 -9.19 -14.46
CA GLY A 136 -0.23 -10.22 -15.45
C GLY A 136 0.61 -9.72 -16.62
N MET A 137 0.91 -8.43 -16.71
CA MET A 137 1.83 -7.90 -17.72
C MET A 137 3.29 -8.05 -17.25
N MET A 138 4.21 -8.28 -18.18
CA MET A 138 5.65 -8.43 -17.94
C MET A 138 6.40 -7.50 -18.90
N ASP A 139 7.55 -6.96 -18.47
CA ASP A 139 8.55 -6.44 -19.39
C ASP A 139 9.63 -7.51 -19.65
N ASP A 140 10.49 -7.24 -20.62
CA ASP A 140 11.65 -8.03 -21.02
C ASP A 140 12.73 -8.11 -19.93
N GLN A 141 12.72 -7.18 -18.97
CA GLN A 141 13.76 -7.02 -17.94
C GLN A 141 13.37 -7.67 -16.60
N GLU A 142 12.09 -7.93 -16.37
CA GLU A 142 11.53 -8.52 -15.17
C GLU A 142 11.32 -10.02 -15.36
N MET A 143 12.44 -10.74 -15.40
CA MET A 143 12.49 -12.10 -14.89
C MET A 143 12.27 -12.03 -13.37
N VAL A 144 11.03 -11.81 -12.93
CA VAL A 144 10.69 -11.79 -11.50
C VAL A 144 11.02 -13.17 -10.94
N TYR A 145 12.03 -13.23 -10.06
CA TYR A 145 12.40 -14.47 -9.38
C TYR A 145 11.51 -14.69 -8.14
N PRO A 146 11.00 -15.91 -7.92
CA PRO A 146 11.11 -17.07 -8.82
C PRO A 146 10.27 -16.90 -10.09
N ALA A 147 10.76 -17.44 -11.22
CA ALA A 147 10.18 -17.32 -12.55
C ALA A 147 8.65 -17.52 -12.54
N SER A 148 7.94 -16.39 -12.50
CA SER A 148 6.51 -16.33 -12.27
C SER A 148 5.78 -16.37 -13.62
N LYS A 149 4.79 -17.25 -13.76
CA LYS A 149 3.83 -17.17 -14.88
C LYS A 149 2.87 -16.01 -14.60
N CYS A 150 3.28 -14.81 -14.97
CA CYS A 150 2.68 -13.56 -14.50
C CYS A 150 1.14 -13.51 -14.62
N CYS A 151 0.58 -13.99 -15.73
CA CYS A 151 -0.88 -13.99 -15.92
C CYS A 151 -1.61 -14.96 -14.96
N HIS A 152 -1.06 -16.15 -14.70
CA HIS A 152 -1.65 -17.09 -13.75
C HIS A 152 -1.54 -16.59 -12.31
N ASP A 153 -0.42 -15.95 -11.95
CA ASP A 153 -0.26 -15.31 -10.65
C ASP A 153 -1.26 -14.17 -10.47
N ALA A 154 -1.51 -13.38 -11.50
CA ALA A 154 -2.52 -12.32 -11.48
C ALA A 154 -3.95 -12.86 -11.32
N VAL A 155 -4.32 -13.92 -12.05
CA VAL A 155 -5.61 -14.61 -11.88
C VAL A 155 -5.77 -15.14 -10.45
N SER A 156 -4.74 -15.82 -9.94
CA SER A 156 -4.71 -16.36 -8.58
C SER A 156 -4.83 -15.24 -7.53
N GLU A 157 -4.14 -14.12 -7.75
CA GLU A 157 -4.22 -12.94 -6.88
C GLU A 157 -5.63 -12.35 -6.82
N ILE A 158 -6.30 -12.17 -7.96
CA ILE A 158 -7.66 -11.62 -8.00
C ILE A 158 -8.64 -12.56 -7.30
N LYS A 159 -8.52 -13.88 -7.50
CA LYS A 159 -9.35 -14.89 -6.80
C LYS A 159 -9.16 -14.82 -5.29
N MET A 160 -7.90 -14.77 -4.83
CA MET A 160 -7.59 -14.61 -3.40
C MET A 160 -8.12 -13.30 -2.83
N MET A 161 -8.02 -12.18 -3.57
CA MET A 161 -8.58 -10.89 -3.12
C MET A 161 -10.11 -10.96 -3.01
N LYS A 162 -10.80 -11.59 -3.96
CA LYS A 162 -12.25 -11.81 -3.92
C LYS A 162 -12.65 -12.59 -2.67
N GLU A 163 -11.99 -13.73 -2.45
CA GLU A 163 -12.26 -14.59 -1.30
C GLU A 163 -11.98 -13.89 0.03
N ALA A 164 -10.86 -13.15 0.12
CA ALA A 164 -10.52 -12.37 1.31
C ALA A 164 -11.56 -11.29 1.62
N ALA A 165 -11.99 -10.54 0.60
CA ALA A 165 -13.02 -9.50 0.77
C ALA A 165 -14.35 -10.10 1.26
N LEU A 166 -14.82 -11.18 0.62
CA LEU A 166 -16.08 -11.84 0.98
C LEU A 166 -16.00 -12.53 2.35
N THR A 167 -14.86 -13.12 2.69
CA THR A 167 -14.59 -13.68 4.04
C THR A 167 -14.72 -12.60 5.09
N TRP A 168 -14.10 -11.44 4.85
CA TRP A 168 -14.17 -10.32 5.77
C TRP A 168 -15.60 -9.80 5.93
N VAL A 169 -16.32 -9.54 4.83
CA VAL A 169 -17.72 -9.06 4.87
C VAL A 169 -18.61 -10.05 5.61
N LYS A 170 -18.46 -11.36 5.36
CA LYS A 170 -19.20 -12.40 6.09
C LYS A 170 -18.96 -12.31 7.59
N GLY A 171 -17.70 -12.10 8.01
CA GLY A 171 -17.33 -12.03 9.42
C GLY A 171 -17.86 -10.78 10.13
N VAL A 172 -17.90 -9.62 9.46
CA VAL A 172 -18.42 -8.37 10.05
C VAL A 172 -19.93 -8.18 9.86
N ARG A 173 -20.61 -9.09 9.16
CA ARG A 173 -21.97 -8.87 8.66
C ARG A 173 -22.96 -8.50 9.76
N GLU A 174 -23.11 -9.36 10.76
CA GLU A 174 -24.05 -9.14 11.86
C GLU A 174 -23.67 -7.92 12.70
N ALA A 175 -22.37 -7.75 12.97
CA ALA A 175 -21.88 -6.68 13.83
C ALA A 175 -21.99 -5.28 13.20
N GLU A 176 -21.88 -5.17 11.88
CA GLU A 176 -21.94 -3.89 11.16
C GLU A 176 -23.19 -3.73 10.30
N GLY A 177 -23.99 -4.78 10.15
CA GLY A 177 -25.23 -4.82 9.36
C GLY A 177 -25.02 -4.86 7.84
N TRP A 178 -23.89 -5.38 7.34
CA TRP A 178 -23.66 -5.48 5.89
C TRP A 178 -24.77 -6.27 5.19
N SER A 179 -25.20 -5.81 4.02
CA SER A 179 -26.15 -6.58 3.22
C SER A 179 -25.51 -7.85 2.61
N HIS A 180 -26.36 -8.67 1.98
CA HIS A 180 -25.92 -9.78 1.14
C HIS A 180 -25.41 -9.32 -0.23
N ASN A 181 -25.80 -8.13 -0.67
CA ASN A 181 -25.50 -7.58 -1.98
C ASN A 181 -24.20 -6.77 -1.91
N VAL A 182 -23.07 -7.43 -2.22
CA VAL A 182 -21.74 -6.84 -2.09
C VAL A 182 -21.11 -6.66 -3.46
N GLY A 183 -20.72 -5.42 -3.76
CA GLY A 183 -20.00 -5.06 -4.96
C GLY A 183 -18.50 -4.96 -4.70
N LEU A 184 -17.69 -5.47 -5.63
CA LEU A 184 -16.23 -5.45 -5.58
C LEU A 184 -15.71 -4.74 -6.83
N PHE A 185 -15.05 -3.58 -6.64
CA PHE A 185 -14.65 -2.72 -7.75
C PHE A 185 -13.20 -2.27 -7.66
N PHE A 186 -12.53 -2.21 -8.82
CA PHE A 186 -11.24 -1.53 -8.95
C PHE A 186 -11.42 -0.17 -9.61
N HIS A 187 -10.65 0.81 -9.14
CA HIS A 187 -10.36 2.02 -9.93
C HIS A 187 -9.01 1.84 -10.61
N VAL A 188 -9.04 1.77 -11.93
CA VAL A 188 -7.86 1.46 -12.76
C VAL A 188 -6.95 2.69 -12.88
N TYR A 189 -5.66 2.49 -13.14
CA TYR A 189 -4.70 3.58 -13.38
C TYR A 189 -5.22 4.48 -14.52
N GLY A 190 -5.06 5.79 -14.36
CA GLY A 190 -5.83 6.77 -15.13
C GLY A 190 -7.00 7.33 -14.30
N HIS A 191 -7.83 6.43 -13.78
CA HIS A 191 -9.09 6.75 -13.11
C HIS A 191 -9.02 6.74 -11.57
N ASN A 192 -7.94 6.21 -11.02
CA ASN A 192 -7.70 6.10 -9.58
C ASN A 192 -7.32 7.45 -8.94
N SER A 193 -7.89 7.73 -7.75
CA SER A 193 -7.52 8.93 -6.97
C SER A 193 -6.22 8.74 -6.18
N VAL A 194 -5.85 7.50 -5.88
CA VAL A 194 -4.62 7.14 -5.16
C VAL A 194 -3.80 6.16 -6.00
N ASN A 195 -2.52 6.46 -6.19
CA ASN A 195 -1.55 5.63 -6.88
C ASN A 195 -1.15 4.41 -6.00
N SER A 196 -2.08 3.49 -5.78
CA SER A 196 -1.85 2.22 -5.09
C SER A 196 -3.01 1.28 -5.33
N LEU A 197 -2.80 -0.02 -5.15
CA LEU A 197 -3.86 -1.01 -5.30
C LEU A 197 -4.79 -0.98 -4.10
N HIS A 198 -6.07 -0.81 -4.39
CA HIS A 198 -7.14 -0.96 -3.43
C HIS A 198 -8.36 -1.50 -4.16
N LEU A 199 -8.96 -2.54 -3.59
CA LEU A 199 -10.25 -3.06 -4.02
C LEU A 199 -11.32 -2.38 -3.17
N HIS A 200 -12.27 -1.73 -3.82
CA HIS A 200 -13.44 -1.15 -3.18
C HIS A 200 -14.43 -2.28 -2.86
N VAL A 201 -14.76 -2.44 -1.59
CA VAL A 201 -15.80 -3.33 -1.08
C VAL A 201 -16.99 -2.45 -0.71
N VAL A 202 -18.10 -2.61 -1.42
CA VAL A 202 -19.24 -1.70 -1.40
C VAL A 202 -20.50 -2.47 -1.05
N ASP A 203 -21.26 -1.99 -0.07
CA ASP A 203 -22.61 -2.48 0.22
C ASP A 203 -23.61 -1.90 -0.79
N MET A 204 -24.10 -2.76 -1.69
CA MET A 204 -24.86 -2.34 -2.86
C MET A 204 -26.31 -1.99 -2.55
N ASP A 205 -26.85 -2.45 -1.41
CA ASP A 205 -28.21 -2.09 -0.97
C ASP A 205 -28.27 -0.69 -0.36
N PHE A 206 -27.11 -0.08 -0.07
CA PHE A 206 -26.98 1.23 0.55
C PHE A 206 -25.97 2.12 -0.19
N VAL A 207 -26.02 2.13 -1.53
CA VAL A 207 -25.21 3.03 -2.35
C VAL A 207 -25.70 4.47 -2.22
N GLY A 208 -24.76 5.43 -2.25
CA GLY A 208 -25.06 6.86 -2.21
C GLY A 208 -24.67 7.58 -3.51
N PRO A 209 -24.87 8.92 -3.57
CA PRO A 209 -24.61 9.71 -4.77
C PRO A 209 -23.19 9.55 -5.35
N SER A 210 -22.18 9.37 -4.49
CA SER A 210 -20.78 9.17 -4.93
C SER A 210 -20.57 7.87 -5.72
N PHE A 211 -21.32 6.80 -5.46
CA PHE A 211 -21.25 5.58 -6.27
C PHE A 211 -21.69 5.84 -7.71
N HIS A 212 -22.81 6.56 -7.87
CA HIS A 212 -23.36 6.90 -9.18
C HIS A 212 -22.43 7.85 -9.94
N ALA A 213 -21.93 8.89 -9.26
CA ALA A 213 -20.97 9.82 -9.85
C ALA A 213 -19.66 9.15 -10.30
N GLN A 214 -19.25 8.07 -9.64
CA GLN A 214 -18.04 7.31 -9.98
C GLN A 214 -18.32 6.05 -10.82
N LYS A 215 -19.56 5.81 -11.24
CA LYS A 215 -19.96 4.59 -11.96
C LYS A 215 -19.14 4.34 -13.22
N PHE A 216 -18.72 5.39 -13.92
CA PHE A 216 -17.91 5.31 -15.13
C PHE A 216 -16.55 4.64 -14.92
N LYS A 217 -16.04 4.60 -13.69
CA LYS A 217 -14.76 3.99 -13.33
C LYS A 217 -14.84 2.88 -12.29
N ASN A 218 -16.05 2.47 -11.90
CA ASN A 218 -16.28 1.33 -11.02
C ASN A 218 -16.16 0.02 -11.81
N LEU A 219 -14.93 -0.43 -12.08
CA LEU A 219 -14.68 -1.67 -12.82
C LEU A 219 -14.98 -2.90 -11.93
N PRO A 220 -15.97 -3.74 -12.26
CA PRO A 220 -16.24 -4.95 -11.49
C PRO A 220 -15.03 -5.88 -11.45
N MET A 221 -14.73 -6.44 -10.28
CA MET A 221 -13.63 -7.39 -10.11
C MET A 221 -13.80 -8.64 -11.01
N ASP A 222 -15.03 -9.08 -11.25
CA ASP A 222 -15.30 -10.25 -12.10
C ASP A 222 -15.01 -9.98 -13.58
N ASP A 223 -15.16 -8.73 -14.02
CA ASP A 223 -14.74 -8.31 -15.37
C ASP A 223 -13.22 -8.31 -15.51
N VAL A 224 -12.49 -7.86 -14.48
CA VAL A 224 -11.03 -7.97 -14.42
C VAL A 224 -10.60 -9.44 -14.48
N LEU A 225 -11.22 -10.28 -13.65
CA LEU A 225 -10.91 -11.71 -13.59
C LEU A 225 -11.13 -12.39 -14.95
N SER A 226 -12.27 -12.13 -15.58
CA SER A 226 -12.64 -12.69 -16.89
C SER A 226 -11.60 -12.33 -17.97
N VAL A 227 -11.18 -11.07 -18.04
CA VAL A 227 -10.15 -10.64 -19.01
C VAL A 227 -8.81 -11.31 -18.73
N LEU A 228 -8.37 -11.38 -17.47
CA LEU A 228 -7.09 -12.01 -17.12
C LEU A 228 -7.09 -13.52 -17.35
N GLU A 229 -8.21 -14.22 -17.14
CA GLU A 229 -8.34 -15.64 -17.44
C GLU A 229 -8.27 -15.93 -18.95
N GLN A 230 -8.85 -15.06 -19.77
CA GLN A 230 -8.76 -15.14 -21.23
C GLN A 230 -7.33 -14.90 -21.71
N GLU A 231 -6.66 -13.86 -21.21
CA GLU A 231 -5.25 -13.58 -21.54
C GLU A 231 -4.34 -14.75 -21.11
N ALA A 232 -4.54 -15.30 -19.90
CA ALA A 232 -3.77 -16.44 -19.41
C ALA A 232 -4.01 -17.71 -20.24
N SER A 233 -5.20 -17.87 -20.82
CA SER A 233 -5.54 -19.01 -21.68
C SER A 233 -4.92 -18.85 -23.07
N ALA A 234 -4.92 -17.64 -23.64
CA ALA A 234 -4.32 -17.35 -24.95
C ALA A 234 -2.80 -17.59 -24.98
N LEU A 235 -2.09 -17.36 -23.86
CA LEU A 235 -0.66 -17.65 -23.75
C LEU A 235 -0.32 -19.15 -23.78
N LYS A 236 -1.27 -20.04 -23.52
CA LYS A 236 -1.03 -21.50 -23.64
C LYS A 236 -1.03 -21.97 -25.09
N SER A 237 -1.69 -21.23 -25.97
CA SER A 237 -1.91 -21.61 -27.37
C SER A 237 -0.89 -21.04 -28.34
N SER A 238 -0.07 -20.07 -27.94
CA SER A 238 0.85 -19.40 -28.85
C SER A 238 2.32 -19.59 -28.48
N ASP A 239 3.12 -20.05 -29.45
CA ASP A 239 4.59 -19.94 -29.48
C ASP A 239 5.06 -18.47 -29.67
N GLN A 240 4.14 -17.50 -29.53
CA GLN A 240 4.34 -16.08 -29.83
C GLN A 240 4.94 -15.28 -28.66
N LEU A 241 5.95 -15.83 -27.97
CA LEU A 241 6.77 -15.02 -27.07
C LEU A 241 7.74 -14.09 -27.83
N ALA A 242 7.95 -14.30 -29.12
CA ALA A 242 9.00 -13.63 -29.90
C ALA A 242 8.66 -12.20 -30.38
N THR A 243 7.40 -11.77 -30.37
CA THR A 243 6.99 -10.52 -31.06
C THR A 243 6.81 -9.30 -30.14
N LEU A 244 7.14 -9.40 -28.85
CA LEU A 244 7.08 -8.27 -27.90
C LEU A 244 8.36 -7.41 -27.84
N ASN A 245 9.42 -7.78 -28.58
CA ASN A 245 10.77 -7.21 -28.44
C ASN A 245 11.04 -5.91 -29.23
N SER A 246 10.03 -5.21 -29.73
CA SER A 246 10.24 -3.96 -30.48
C SER A 246 9.13 -2.95 -30.20
N MET A 247 8.91 -2.61 -28.93
CA MET A 247 8.12 -1.43 -28.62
C MET A 247 9.03 -0.20 -28.62
N PRO A 248 8.66 0.89 -29.32
CA PRO A 248 9.46 2.10 -29.35
C PRO A 248 9.61 2.67 -27.95
N ALA A 249 10.78 3.25 -27.65
CA ALA A 249 10.93 4.06 -26.46
C ALA A 249 9.92 5.21 -26.53
N ILE A 250 8.99 5.28 -25.58
CA ILE A 250 8.05 6.40 -25.51
C ILE A 250 8.82 7.64 -25.09
N GLU A 251 8.46 8.77 -25.65
CA GLU A 251 8.91 10.07 -25.16
C GLU A 251 8.63 10.21 -23.66
N GLU A 252 9.64 10.63 -22.89
CA GLU A 252 9.55 10.76 -21.43
C GLU A 252 8.46 11.73 -20.94
N THR A 253 7.96 12.57 -21.85
CA THR A 253 6.94 13.61 -21.64
C THR A 253 5.52 13.07 -21.55
N VAL A 254 5.27 11.83 -21.99
CA VAL A 254 3.92 11.25 -21.97
C VAL A 254 3.50 10.90 -20.55
N ASP A 255 2.42 11.50 -20.06
CA ASP A 255 1.78 11.07 -18.81
C ASP A 255 0.78 9.95 -19.12
N LEU A 256 1.18 8.72 -18.81
CA LEU A 256 0.36 7.53 -19.03
C LEU A 256 -1.00 7.60 -18.34
N LYS A 257 -1.12 8.34 -17.22
CA LYS A 257 -2.38 8.51 -16.53
C LYS A 257 -3.37 9.31 -17.39
N ILE A 258 -2.89 10.40 -18.01
CA ILE A 258 -3.69 11.27 -18.88
C ILE A 258 -4.08 10.53 -20.16
N GLU A 259 -3.12 9.87 -20.81
CA GLU A 259 -3.39 9.15 -22.06
C GLU A 259 -4.35 7.98 -21.85
N THR A 260 -4.25 7.25 -20.73
CA THR A 260 -5.20 6.17 -20.41
C THR A 260 -6.64 6.69 -20.29
N VAL A 261 -6.85 7.84 -19.63
CA VAL A 261 -8.19 8.45 -19.50
C VAL A 261 -8.69 8.99 -20.83
N LYS A 262 -7.82 9.61 -21.63
CA LYS A 262 -8.15 10.12 -22.96
C LYS A 262 -8.58 9.00 -23.91
N ALA A 263 -7.87 7.87 -23.89
CA ALA A 263 -8.20 6.71 -24.71
C ALA A 263 -9.47 6.00 -24.22
N CYS A 264 -9.64 5.88 -22.90
CA CYS A 264 -10.75 5.15 -22.28
C CYS A 264 -11.40 6.00 -21.18
N PRO A 265 -12.29 6.97 -21.53
CA PRO A 265 -12.93 7.86 -20.55
C PRO A 265 -13.82 7.16 -19.54
N GLU A 266 -14.31 5.96 -19.88
CA GLU A 266 -15.03 5.07 -18.99
C GLU A 266 -14.35 3.71 -18.98
N ILE A 267 -14.27 3.05 -17.83
CA ILE A 267 -13.62 1.75 -17.67
C ILE A 267 -14.38 0.88 -16.65
N ASN A 268 -15.66 0.65 -16.91
CA ASN A 268 -16.57 -0.06 -16.00
C ASN A 268 -17.10 -1.38 -16.58
N THR A 269 -16.49 -1.90 -17.65
CA THR A 269 -16.85 -3.20 -18.25
C THR A 269 -15.60 -3.99 -18.66
N ALA A 270 -15.74 -5.31 -18.81
CA ALA A 270 -14.68 -6.19 -19.31
C ALA A 270 -14.14 -5.76 -20.69
N GLN A 271 -15.01 -5.30 -21.60
CA GLN A 271 -14.60 -4.86 -22.94
C GLN A 271 -13.73 -3.59 -22.87
N LEU A 272 -14.18 -2.59 -22.11
CA LEU A 272 -13.43 -1.34 -21.93
C LEU A 272 -12.10 -1.59 -21.20
N TYR A 273 -12.09 -2.49 -20.21
CA TYR A 273 -10.87 -2.89 -19.53
C TYR A 273 -9.86 -3.59 -20.47
N ARG A 274 -10.33 -4.49 -21.35
CA ARG A 274 -9.47 -5.12 -22.36
C ARG A 274 -8.87 -4.09 -23.32
N PHE A 275 -9.71 -3.16 -23.81
CA PHE A 275 -9.28 -2.07 -24.68
C PHE A 275 -8.22 -1.20 -23.99
N ALA A 276 -8.48 -0.76 -22.75
CA ALA A 276 -7.53 0.03 -21.97
C ALA A 276 -6.20 -0.71 -21.77
N ARG A 277 -6.21 -2.02 -21.48
CA ARG A 277 -4.98 -2.82 -21.37
C ARG A 277 -4.21 -2.90 -22.69
N GLN A 278 -4.89 -3.05 -23.81
CA GLN A 278 -4.24 -3.07 -25.13
C GLN A 278 -3.60 -1.71 -25.43
N ASN A 279 -4.36 -0.63 -25.30
CA ASN A 279 -3.84 0.72 -25.52
C ASN A 279 -2.67 1.05 -24.58
N PHE A 280 -2.74 0.61 -23.32
CA PHE A 280 -1.65 0.76 -22.37
C PHE A 280 -0.38 0.04 -22.81
N ARG A 281 -0.49 -1.15 -23.42
CA ARG A 281 0.66 -1.85 -24.01
C ARG A 281 1.24 -1.07 -25.18
N GLU A 282 0.41 -0.52 -26.06
CA GLU A 282 0.83 0.36 -27.17
C GLU A 282 1.59 1.60 -26.67
N LEU A 283 1.19 2.13 -25.51
CA LEU A 283 1.93 3.14 -24.74
C LEU A 283 3.04 2.51 -23.89
N GLY A 284 3.81 1.56 -24.44
CA GLY A 284 4.99 0.90 -23.84
C GLY A 284 4.76 0.16 -22.51
N GLY A 285 3.51 0.00 -22.09
CA GLY A 285 3.08 -0.93 -21.06
C GLY A 285 3.76 -0.75 -19.70
N VAL A 286 4.15 -1.87 -19.11
CA VAL A 286 4.65 -1.92 -17.73
C VAL A 286 6.01 -1.27 -17.57
N ARG A 287 6.87 -1.32 -18.60
CA ARG A 287 8.18 -0.64 -18.58
C ARG A 287 8.00 0.87 -18.47
N ALA A 288 7.19 1.44 -19.36
CA ALA A 288 6.91 2.88 -19.36
C ALA A 288 6.28 3.33 -18.03
N LEU A 289 5.36 2.53 -17.48
CA LEU A 289 4.79 2.80 -16.17
C LEU A 289 5.81 2.79 -15.05
N ARG A 290 6.68 1.78 -15.02
CA ARG A 290 7.73 1.66 -14.00
C ARG A 290 8.64 2.88 -14.01
N ASP A 291 9.07 3.29 -15.20
CA ASP A 291 9.93 4.46 -15.38
C ASP A 291 9.20 5.74 -14.92
N GLN A 292 7.92 5.92 -15.29
CA GLN A 292 7.10 7.03 -14.82
C GLN A 292 6.95 7.02 -13.28
N LEU A 293 6.66 5.87 -12.66
CA LEU A 293 6.53 5.75 -11.21
C LEU A 293 7.86 6.03 -10.50
N LEU A 294 9.00 5.63 -11.07
CA LEU A 294 10.33 5.94 -10.55
C LEU A 294 10.61 7.45 -10.62
N ARG A 295 10.40 8.07 -11.79
CA ARG A 295 10.58 9.53 -11.98
C ARG A 295 9.70 10.35 -11.04
N GLN A 296 8.47 9.91 -10.81
CA GLN A 296 7.53 10.56 -9.89
C GLN A 296 7.80 10.26 -8.40
N GLY A 297 8.83 9.45 -8.10
CA GLY A 297 9.21 9.08 -6.73
C GLY A 297 8.28 8.06 -6.06
N PHE A 298 7.34 7.45 -6.80
CA PHE A 298 6.45 6.41 -6.28
C PHE A 298 7.16 5.06 -6.09
N LEU A 299 8.33 4.85 -6.72
CA LEU A 299 9.19 3.70 -6.46
C LEU A 299 10.40 4.09 -5.61
N LYS A 300 10.82 3.17 -4.74
CA LYS A 300 12.08 3.33 -4.02
C LYS A 300 13.24 2.94 -4.94
N GLU A 301 14.18 3.87 -5.12
CA GLU A 301 15.38 3.70 -5.94
C GLU A 301 16.11 2.38 -5.62
N GLY A 302 16.51 1.68 -6.69
CA GLY A 302 17.18 0.38 -6.60
C GLY A 302 16.30 -0.79 -6.10
N THR A 303 14.99 -0.60 -5.95
CA THR A 303 14.08 -1.68 -5.48
C THR A 303 12.78 -1.73 -6.27
N PRO A 304 12.12 -2.90 -6.38
CA PRO A 304 10.83 -3.02 -7.05
C PRO A 304 9.65 -2.65 -6.12
N LYS A 305 9.90 -1.87 -5.06
CA LYS A 305 8.89 -1.57 -4.03
C LYS A 305 8.37 -0.16 -4.17
N LEU A 306 7.06 0.00 -3.94
CA LEU A 306 6.43 1.30 -3.77
C LEU A 306 7.07 2.05 -2.60
N THR A 307 7.21 3.36 -2.77
CA THR A 307 7.65 4.24 -1.70
C THR A 307 6.62 4.29 -0.58
N THR A 308 7.10 4.45 0.65
CA THR A 308 6.28 4.70 1.84
C THR A 308 6.58 6.09 2.41
N SER A 309 7.25 6.95 1.63
CA SER A 309 7.59 8.32 2.01
C SER A 309 6.35 9.22 2.08
N ASN A 310 6.55 10.47 2.54
CA ASN A 310 5.49 11.48 2.53
C ASN A 310 5.36 12.18 1.17
N LYS A 311 6.31 11.98 0.25
CA LYS A 311 6.40 12.67 -1.04
C LYS A 311 6.97 11.72 -2.10
N PRO A 312 6.16 11.30 -3.09
CA PRO A 312 4.70 11.47 -3.14
C PRO A 312 3.99 10.70 -2.01
N PHE A 313 2.85 11.21 -1.54
CA PHE A 313 2.09 10.56 -0.47
C PHE A 313 1.30 9.37 -1.02
N ASN A 314 1.66 8.16 -0.60
CA ASN A 314 0.93 6.93 -0.92
C ASN A 314 0.31 6.34 0.36
N VAL A 315 -0.93 6.73 0.65
CA VAL A 315 -1.62 6.36 1.89
C VAL A 315 -1.69 4.84 2.09
N PHE A 316 -2.05 4.08 1.05
CA PHE A 316 -2.23 2.63 1.17
C PHE A 316 -0.91 1.89 1.26
N ALA A 317 0.14 2.30 0.52
CA ALA A 317 1.46 1.70 0.67
C ALA A 317 2.03 1.92 2.08
N ARG A 318 1.79 3.12 2.64
CA ARG A 318 2.21 3.44 4.00
C ARG A 318 1.43 2.64 5.05
N LEU A 319 0.11 2.52 4.91
CA LEU A 319 -0.71 1.70 5.80
C LEU A 319 -0.27 0.22 5.77
N ALA A 320 -0.02 -0.32 4.58
CA ALA A 320 0.50 -1.67 4.41
C ALA A 320 1.88 -1.88 5.07
N TYR A 321 2.79 -0.92 4.92
CA TYR A 321 4.09 -0.94 5.59
C TYR A 321 3.95 -0.86 7.12
N GLN A 322 3.11 0.06 7.60
CA GLN A 322 2.83 0.27 9.02
C GLN A 322 2.32 -0.98 9.70
N ASP A 323 1.30 -1.62 9.12
CA ASP A 323 0.72 -2.85 9.65
C ASP A 323 1.76 -3.98 9.66
N THR A 324 2.55 -4.12 8.59
CA THR A 324 3.60 -5.16 8.50
C THR A 324 4.67 -4.97 9.57
N VAL A 325 5.16 -3.74 9.76
CA VAL A 325 6.16 -3.44 10.79
C VAL A 325 5.58 -3.59 12.20
N GLY A 326 4.34 -3.11 12.42
CA GLY A 326 3.67 -3.25 13.71
C GLY A 326 3.51 -4.71 14.14
N ARG A 327 3.06 -5.57 13.22
CA ARG A 327 2.95 -7.02 13.48
C ARG A 327 4.28 -7.67 13.81
N ALA A 328 5.35 -7.31 13.08
CA ALA A 328 6.69 -7.86 13.34
C ALA A 328 7.25 -7.44 14.70
N LEU A 329 6.97 -6.20 15.14
CA LEU A 329 7.36 -5.73 16.46
C LEU A 329 6.62 -6.48 17.57
N ILE A 330 5.29 -6.61 17.47
CA ILE A 330 4.47 -7.35 18.45
C ILE A 330 4.90 -8.82 18.54
N SER A 331 5.20 -9.47 17.41
CA SER A 331 5.68 -10.86 17.43
C SER A 331 7.03 -10.98 18.13
N SER A 332 7.94 -10.00 17.94
CA SER A 332 9.25 -9.99 18.58
C SER A 332 9.17 -9.76 20.10
N GLU A 333 8.28 -8.87 20.56
CA GLU A 333 8.05 -8.62 21.99
C GLU A 333 7.48 -9.86 22.67
N THR A 334 6.48 -10.52 22.05
CA THR A 334 5.88 -11.75 22.58
C THR A 334 6.92 -12.87 22.71
N SER A 335 7.82 -13.00 21.73
CA SER A 335 8.92 -13.98 21.77
C SER A 335 9.92 -13.67 22.90
N TYR A 336 10.29 -12.40 23.06
CA TYR A 336 11.23 -11.96 24.10
C TYR A 336 10.66 -12.16 25.51
N SER A 337 9.40 -11.80 25.74
CA SER A 337 8.71 -12.01 27.03
C SER A 337 8.63 -13.49 27.40
N LYS A 338 8.37 -14.39 26.44
CA LYS A 338 8.38 -15.84 26.68
C LYS A 338 9.78 -16.34 27.07
N GLN A 339 10.83 -15.89 26.39
CA GLN A 339 12.21 -16.26 26.73
C GLN A 339 12.63 -15.79 28.13
N MET A 340 12.26 -14.56 28.51
CA MET A 340 12.52 -14.04 29.85
C MET A 340 11.78 -14.83 30.95
N LEU A 341 10.58 -15.34 30.66
CA LEU A 341 9.82 -16.18 31.60
C LEU A 341 10.49 -17.55 31.80
N VAL A 342 11.04 -18.14 30.73
CA VAL A 342 11.79 -19.41 30.78
C VAL A 342 13.09 -19.24 31.59
N MET A 343 13.84 -18.17 31.39
CA MET A 343 15.06 -17.91 32.16
C MET A 343 14.79 -17.72 33.66
N ARG A 344 13.65 -17.13 34.04
CA ARG A 344 13.27 -16.95 35.45
C ARG A 344 12.78 -18.23 36.13
N SER A 345 12.25 -19.19 35.37
CA SER A 345 11.75 -20.46 35.91
C SER A 345 12.84 -21.53 36.02
N GLY A 346 13.87 -21.48 35.17
CA GLY A 346 15.02 -22.40 35.24
C GLY A 346 16.03 -22.11 36.37
N SER A 347 15.91 -20.97 37.07
CA SER A 347 16.82 -20.59 38.16
C SER A 347 16.42 -21.12 39.54
N LYS A 348 15.36 -21.94 39.65
CA LYS A 348 14.77 -22.38 40.93
C LYS A 348 15.07 -23.84 41.34
N THR A 349 16.04 -24.52 40.73
CA THR A 349 16.33 -25.95 41.03
C THR A 349 17.81 -26.22 41.29
N LEU A 350 18.47 -25.34 42.03
CA LEU A 350 19.77 -25.62 42.64
C LEU A 350 19.62 -25.43 44.14
N ASP A 351 19.02 -26.42 44.79
CA ASP A 351 19.10 -26.68 46.23
C ASP A 351 19.39 -28.18 46.41
#